data_AF-A0A8H3BZ14-F1
#
_entry.id   AF-A0A8H3BZ14-F1
#
_cell.length_a   1.000
_cell.length_b   1.000
_cell.length_c   1.000
_cell.angle_alpha   90.00
_cell.angle_beta   90.00
_cell.angle_gamma   90.00
#
_symmetry.space_group_name_H-M   'P 1'
#
loop_
_entity.id
_entity.type
_entity.pdbx_description
1 polymer ?
#
loop_
_entity_poly.entity_id
_entity_poly.type
_entity_poly.pdbx_seq_one_letter_code
_entity_poly.pdbx_strand_id
1 'polypeptide(L)'
;MSPRSPSRKIPRCEYPAQDDVPSNLPHLVKTLIDLPLDILIEIAARLQPLDMIQLSRVNNALRGLLMRRSAACMWRTSLCNVGALPPVSTDLTEAQLAVLLFSGECTV
;
A
#
# COMPACT_ATOMS: atom_id res chain seq x y z
N MET A 1 -36.03 13.28 13.04
CA MET A 1 -35.05 14.08 12.24
C MET A 1 -33.87 14.37 13.14
N SER A 2 -32.77 13.62 13.02
CA SER A 2 -31.57 13.85 13.84
C SER A 2 -30.61 14.82 13.11
N PRO A 3 -30.01 15.78 13.82
CA PRO A 3 -29.12 16.77 13.21
C PRO A 3 -27.80 16.11 12.80
N ARG A 4 -27.33 16.42 11.58
CA ARG A 4 -26.04 15.93 11.04
C ARG A 4 -24.90 16.69 11.70
N SER A 5 -23.96 15.97 12.29
CA SER A 5 -22.68 16.50 12.76
C SER A 5 -21.88 17.11 11.60
N PRO A 6 -21.18 18.24 11.78
CA PRO A 6 -20.41 18.85 10.71
C PRO A 6 -19.12 18.05 10.46
N SER A 7 -18.82 17.78 9.19
CA SER A 7 -17.57 17.18 8.75
C SER A 7 -16.39 18.05 9.21
N ARG A 8 -15.55 17.52 10.10
CA ARG A 8 -14.22 18.09 10.37
C ARG A 8 -13.44 18.06 9.05
N LYS A 9 -13.18 19.23 8.47
CA LYS A 9 -12.23 19.35 7.36
C LYS A 9 -10.86 18.99 7.93
N ILE A 10 -10.36 17.81 7.59
CA ILE A 10 -8.96 17.44 7.86
C ILE A 10 -8.11 18.49 7.14
N PRO A 11 -7.26 19.26 7.84
CA PRO A 11 -6.34 20.15 7.17
C PRO A 11 -5.50 19.29 6.25
N ARG A 12 -5.50 19.61 4.95
CA ARG A 12 -4.55 19.01 4.02
C ARG A 12 -3.17 19.30 4.60
N CYS A 13 -2.36 18.28 4.89
CA CYS A 13 -0.95 18.50 5.23
C CYS A 13 -0.35 19.34 4.10
N GLU A 14 -0.11 20.61 4.37
CA GLU A 14 0.77 21.44 3.57
C GLU A 14 2.17 20.91 3.80
N TYR A 15 2.61 20.03 2.90
CA TYR A 15 4.02 19.72 2.77
C TYR A 15 4.71 21.00 2.31
N PRO A 16 5.74 21.49 3.03
CA PRO A 16 6.51 22.63 2.56
C PRO A 16 7.06 22.31 1.18
N ALA A 17 6.74 23.16 0.21
CA ALA A 17 7.30 23.09 -1.11
C ALA A 17 8.80 23.42 -1.02
N GLN A 18 9.64 22.43 -1.31
CA GLN A 18 10.91 22.51 -2.05
C GLN A 18 11.89 21.44 -1.54
N ASP A 19 11.94 20.34 -2.27
CA ASP A 19 13.21 19.76 -2.70
C ASP A 19 12.97 19.27 -4.15
N ASP A 20 13.89 19.58 -5.04
CA ASP A 20 13.84 19.24 -6.46
C ASP A 20 13.56 17.74 -6.66
N VAL A 21 12.32 17.39 -7.01
CA VAL A 21 11.99 16.02 -7.44
C VAL A 21 12.82 15.76 -8.69
N PRO A 22 13.81 14.85 -8.67
CA PRO A 22 14.62 14.59 -9.84
C PRO A 22 13.69 14.12 -10.96
N SER A 23 13.86 14.71 -12.14
CA SER A 23 13.09 14.48 -13.37
C SER A 23 13.11 13.02 -13.89
N ASN A 24 13.65 12.09 -13.10
CA ASN A 24 13.85 10.67 -13.39
C ASN A 24 12.98 9.73 -12.53
N LEU A 25 11.86 10.20 -11.96
CA LEU A 25 10.88 9.35 -11.25
C LEU A 25 10.53 8.02 -11.97
N PRO A 26 10.30 7.99 -13.31
CA PRO A 26 10.06 6.72 -14.01
C PRO A 26 11.27 5.79 -14.02
N HIS A 27 12.49 6.31 -13.92
CA HIS A 27 13.71 5.50 -13.85
C HIS A 27 13.86 4.87 -12.47
N LEU A 28 13.58 5.62 -11.41
CA LEU A 28 13.66 5.15 -10.03
C LEU A 28 12.69 4.00 -9.76
N VAL A 29 11.44 4.10 -10.24
CA VAL A 29 10.45 3.03 -10.08
C VAL A 29 10.88 1.76 -10.81
N LYS A 30 11.51 1.88 -11.99
CA LYS A 30 12.09 0.73 -12.70
C LYS A 30 13.20 0.09 -11.88
N THR A 31 14.14 0.89 -11.38
CA THR A 31 15.24 0.41 -10.53
C THR A 31 14.72 -0.34 -9.29
N LEU A 32 13.63 0.14 -8.68
CA LEU A 32 12.99 -0.55 -7.55
C LEU A 32 12.44 -1.92 -7.99
N ILE A 33 11.64 -1.97 -9.05
CA ILE A 33 11.00 -3.21 -9.52
C ILE A 33 12.02 -4.24 -10.03
N ASP A 34 13.19 -3.79 -10.49
CA ASP A 34 14.30 -4.63 -10.94
C ASP A 34 15.15 -5.19 -9.78
N LEU A 35 14.88 -4.80 -8.53
CA LEU A 35 15.57 -5.37 -7.37
C LEU A 35 15.26 -6.87 -7.21
N PRO A 36 16.20 -7.66 -6.65
CA PRO A 36 15.91 -9.05 -6.28
C PRO A 36 14.70 -9.13 -5.34
N LEU A 37 13.90 -10.18 -5.51
CA LEU A 37 12.68 -10.39 -4.74
C LEU A 37 12.93 -10.36 -3.22
N ASP A 38 14.05 -10.90 -2.76
CA ASP A 38 14.39 -10.91 -1.33
C ASP A 38 14.49 -9.50 -0.75
N ILE A 39 15.08 -8.55 -1.50
CA ILE A 39 15.18 -7.15 -1.09
C ILE A 39 13.79 -6.49 -1.07
N LEU A 40 12.93 -6.82 -2.04
CA LEU A 40 11.54 -6.33 -2.07
C LEU A 40 10.74 -6.86 -0.87
N ILE A 41 10.97 -8.11 -0.47
CA ILE A 41 10.35 -8.70 0.73
C ILE A 41 10.87 -8.03 2.00
N GLU A 42 12.18 -7.78 2.12
CA GLU A 42 12.76 -7.06 3.26
C GLU A 42 12.20 -5.62 3.38
N ILE A 43 12.02 -4.93 2.26
CA ILE A 43 11.35 -3.63 2.25
C ILE A 43 9.90 -3.80 2.73
N ALA A 44 9.14 -4.74 2.17
CA ALA A 44 7.76 -5.00 2.57
C ALA A 44 7.62 -5.40 4.05
N ALA A 45 8.62 -6.10 4.61
CA ALA A 45 8.69 -6.48 6.01
C ALA A 45 8.78 -5.29 6.96
N ARG A 46 9.22 -4.12 6.46
CA ARG A 46 9.32 -2.88 7.24
C ARG A 46 8.07 -1.99 7.11
N LEU A 47 7.14 -2.34 6.20
CA LEU A 47 5.97 -1.54 5.87
C LEU A 47 4.71 -2.03 6.59
N GLN A 48 3.84 -1.11 7.00
CA GLN A 48 2.49 -1.49 7.41
C GLN A 48 1.65 -1.84 6.17
N PRO A 49 0.59 -2.66 6.30
CA PRO A 49 -0.27 -3.00 5.17
C PRO A 49 -0.90 -1.77 4.51
N LEU A 50 -1.20 -0.73 5.30
CA LEU A 50 -1.68 0.54 4.77
C LEU A 50 -0.66 1.19 3.84
N ASP A 51 0.62 1.17 4.20
CA ASP A 51 1.69 1.74 3.37
C ASP A 51 1.87 0.95 2.08
N MET A 52 1.75 -0.38 2.13
CA MET A 52 1.77 -1.21 0.93
C MET A 52 0.61 -0.87 -0.03
N ILE A 53 -0.59 -0.61 0.51
CA ILE A 53 -1.74 -0.16 -0.29
C ILE A 53 -1.44 1.19 -0.92
N GLN A 54 -0.93 2.17 -0.16
CA GLN A 54 -0.59 3.48 -0.70
C GLN A 54 0.51 3.38 -1.75
N LEU A 55 1.54 2.56 -1.52
CA LEU A 55 2.64 2.34 -2.46
C LEU A 55 2.14 1.78 -3.80
N SER A 56 1.14 0.88 -3.75
CA SER A 56 0.50 0.36 -4.97
C SER A 56 -0.23 1.44 -5.77
N ARG A 57 -0.65 2.55 -5.15
CA ARG A 57 -1.37 3.66 -5.80
C ARG A 57 -0.42 4.72 -6.37
N VAL A 58 0.86 4.73 -5.97
CA VAL A 58 1.85 5.70 -6.44
C VAL A 58 2.10 5.60 -7.95
N ASN A 59 2.13 4.38 -8.50
CA ASN A 59 2.42 4.16 -9.92
C ASN A 59 1.78 2.87 -10.43
N ASN A 60 1.31 2.86 -11.68
CA ASN A 60 0.79 1.67 -12.37
C ASN A 60 1.75 0.48 -12.38
N ALA A 61 3.07 0.73 -12.45
CA ALA A 61 4.08 -0.34 -12.41
C ALA A 61 4.14 -1.01 -11.02
N LEU A 62 4.09 -0.20 -9.95
CA LEU A 62 4.02 -0.70 -8.58
C LEU A 62 2.69 -1.41 -8.32
N ARG A 63 1.57 -0.87 -8.82
CA ARG A 63 0.28 -1.57 -8.79
C ARG A 63 0.37 -2.93 -9.46
N GLY A 64 0.97 -2.99 -10.64
CA GLY A 64 1.16 -4.22 -11.41
C GLY A 64 2.08 -5.23 -10.72
N LEU A 65 3.07 -4.78 -9.95
CA LEU A 65 3.92 -5.66 -9.14
C LEU A 65 3.18 -6.16 -7.89
N LEU A 66 2.65 -5.24 -7.10
CA LEU A 66 2.13 -5.50 -5.76
C LEU A 66 0.77 -6.20 -5.78
N MET A 67 -0.11 -5.94 -6.75
CA MET A 67 -1.45 -6.54 -6.78
C MET A 67 -1.50 -7.94 -7.44
N ARG A 68 -0.35 -8.49 -7.86
CA ARG A 68 -0.28 -9.86 -8.41
C ARG A 68 -0.19 -10.89 -7.30
N ARG A 69 -0.70 -12.11 -7.57
CA ARG A 69 -0.54 -13.27 -6.67
C ARG A 69 0.92 -13.60 -6.36
N SER A 70 1.86 -13.27 -7.25
CA SER A 70 3.30 -13.46 -7.00
C SER A 70 3.85 -12.61 -5.86
N ALA A 71 3.20 -11.49 -5.54
CA ALA A 71 3.57 -10.63 -4.42
C ALA A 71 2.97 -11.09 -3.07
N ALA A 72 2.30 -12.25 -3.02
CA ALA A 72 1.68 -12.77 -1.80
C ALA A 72 2.65 -12.83 -0.61
N CYS A 73 3.92 -13.19 -0.85
CA CYS A 73 4.94 -13.24 0.20
C CYS A 73 5.17 -11.85 0.82
N MET A 74 5.30 -10.80 -0.01
CA MET A 74 5.47 -9.42 0.47
C MET A 74 4.28 -8.98 1.34
N TRP A 75 3.05 -9.29 0.91
CA TRP A 75 1.86 -8.96 1.67
C TRP A 75 1.75 -9.74 2.98
N ARG A 76 2.08 -11.04 3.00
CA ARG A 76 2.12 -11.81 4.25
C ARG A 76 3.07 -11.18 5.25
N THR A 77 4.29 -10.83 4.81
CA THR A 77 5.27 -10.22 5.70
C THR A 77 4.78 -8.86 6.22
N SER A 78 4.18 -8.04 5.38
CA SER A 78 3.58 -6.77 5.83
C SER A 78 2.39 -6.97 6.76
N LEU A 79 1.53 -7.96 6.52
CA LEU A 79 0.39 -8.30 7.38
C LEU A 79 0.84 -8.82 8.75
N CYS A 80 1.98 -9.53 8.83
CA CYS A 80 2.57 -9.94 10.11
C CYS A 80 3.01 -8.76 11.00
N ASN A 81 3.17 -7.56 10.43
CA ASN A 81 3.44 -6.35 11.22
C ASN A 81 2.20 -5.82 11.94
N VAL A 82 1.02 -6.33 11.59
CA VAL A 82 -0.23 -6.06 12.29
C VAL A 82 -0.52 -7.25 13.20
N GLY A 83 -1.16 -6.99 14.34
CA GLY A 83 -1.45 -8.01 15.34
C GLY A 83 -2.46 -9.06 14.86
N ALA A 84 -3.53 -9.29 15.64
CA ALA A 84 -4.50 -10.33 15.32
C ALA A 84 -5.23 -10.03 13.98
N LEU A 85 -4.86 -10.75 12.92
CA LEU A 85 -5.60 -10.78 11.66
C LEU A 85 -6.70 -11.85 11.75
N PRO A 86 -7.88 -11.60 11.14
CA PRO A 86 -8.84 -12.68 10.92
C PRO A 86 -8.18 -13.78 10.06
N PRO A 87 -8.63 -15.04 10.20
CA PRO A 87 -8.17 -16.11 9.32
C PRO A 87 -8.40 -15.68 7.87
N VAL A 88 -7.34 -15.76 7.05
CA VAL A 88 -7.42 -15.49 5.61
C VAL A 88 -8.48 -16.43 5.03
N SER A 89 -9.61 -15.87 4.57
CA SER A 89 -10.63 -16.66 3.89
C SER A 89 -10.06 -17.14 2.55
N THR A 90 -10.39 -18.37 2.16
CA THR A 90 -9.84 -19.06 0.98
C THR A 90 -10.09 -18.30 -0.33
N ASP A 91 -11.05 -17.38 -0.34
CA ASP A 91 -11.50 -16.66 -1.53
C ASP A 91 -10.72 -15.37 -1.81
N LEU A 92 -9.95 -14.86 -0.84
CA LEU A 92 -9.26 -13.57 -0.93
C LEU A 92 -7.74 -13.74 -1.01
N THR A 93 -7.11 -12.99 -1.90
CA THR A 93 -5.65 -12.82 -1.87
C THR A 93 -5.24 -11.92 -0.71
N GLU A 94 -3.99 -12.00 -0.27
CA GLU A 94 -3.47 -11.21 0.85
C GLU A 94 -3.53 -9.70 0.57
N ALA A 95 -3.30 -9.31 -0.69
CA ALA A 95 -3.45 -7.93 -1.13
C ALA A 95 -4.90 -7.44 -1.01
N GLN A 96 -5.86 -8.25 -1.47
CA GLN A 96 -7.29 -7.93 -1.37
C GLN A 96 -7.77 -7.89 0.07
N LEU A 97 -7.30 -8.82 0.90
CA LEU A 97 -7.57 -8.82 2.33
C LEU A 97 -7.02 -7.55 3.00
N ALA A 98 -5.78 -7.17 2.68
CA ALA A 98 -5.19 -5.95 3.21
C ALA A 98 -6.00 -4.71 2.80
N VAL A 99 -6.38 -4.58 1.53
CA VAL A 99 -7.20 -3.46 1.05
C VAL A 99 -8.53 -3.42 1.81
N LEU A 100 -9.23 -4.56 1.92
CA LEU A 100 -10.50 -4.66 2.63
C LEU A 100 -10.39 -4.23 4.10
N LEU A 101 -9.32 -4.62 4.78
CA LEU A 101 -9.12 -4.34 6.21
C LEU A 101 -8.63 -2.91 6.48
N PHE A 102 -7.77 -2.35 5.62
CA PHE A 102 -7.00 -1.15 5.95
C PHE A 102 -7.32 0.09 5.09
N SER A 103 -7.87 -0.05 3.88
CA SER A 103 -8.12 1.13 3.04
C SER A 103 -9.49 1.75 3.24
N GLY A 104 -10.44 1.06 3.88
CA GLY A 104 -11.83 1.54 4.03
C GLY A 104 -12.52 1.84 2.70
N GLU A 105 -11.98 1.31 1.59
CA GLU A 105 -12.42 1.58 0.23
C GLU A 105 -12.76 0.26 -0.46
N CYS A 106 -13.86 0.24 -1.21
CA CYS A 106 -14.18 -0.88 -2.08
C CYS A 106 -13.39 -0.75 -3.38
N THR A 107 -12.37 -1.60 -3.56
CA THR A 107 -11.76 -1.85 -4.87
C THR A 107 -12.40 -3.10 -5.46
N VAL A 108 -13.45 -2.91 -6.25
CA VAL A 108 -14.04 -3.95 -7.10
C VAL A 108 -13.19 -4.24 -8.31
#